data_AF-A0A212CT43-F1
#
_entry.id   AF-A0A212CT43-F1
#
_cell.length_a   1.000
_cell.length_b   1.000
_cell.length_c   1.000
_cell.angle_alpha   90.00
_cell.angle_beta   90.00
_cell.angle_gamma   90.00
#
_symmetry.space_group_name_H-M   'P 1'
#
loop_
_entity.id
_entity.type
_entity.pdbx_description
1 polymer ?
#
loop_
_entity_poly.entity_id
_entity_poly.type
_entity_poly.pdbx_seq_one_letter_code
_entity_poly.pdbx_strand_id
1 'polypeptide(L)'
;MSVSPMAIPRASNETSYLLPPNKEDWEGHGIPDFVYGQEELVMEGVQWPRGALSLLNTPPLSHFDSALCSAWRQRMELGLFRYPLGALPTQTLPGTVGFVAQLNVERGVQRRRPQNIKSVRQEFDPEQFNFNQIRPGEVLFRLHGKQDCPGTVQQEDILVVINVSPLEWGHVLLVPEPARGLPQRLLPGALRAGVEAVLLSSHPGFRVGFNSLGGLASVNHLHLHGYYLAHRLPVEGAPSEPLDPRGRLHVLQALPAPGFLFYTSRPGPDLEALVSRVCRATDYLTDCDIAHNLFVTRGAPPGKTSSSSALSGVRVILWPRKPSFGIKEGEAFNVALCELAGHLPVKTAQDFSSLTEAAALALIRECLLPPAQAEDVQAALVALIGQEEQTLAISLTNCKRGGEDYNKASRIGSH
;
A
#
# COMPACT_ATOMS: atom_id res chain seq x y z
N MET A 1 -2.57 55.96 13.66
CA MET A 1 -1.87 54.67 13.78
C MET A 1 -2.92 53.60 13.88
N SER A 2 -3.16 52.89 12.77
CA SER A 2 -4.20 51.87 12.66
C SER A 2 -3.70 50.58 13.30
N VAL A 3 -4.43 50.09 14.31
CA VAL A 3 -4.14 48.82 14.98
C VAL A 3 -4.61 47.70 14.04
N SER A 4 -3.67 46.93 13.50
CA SER A 4 -3.98 45.70 12.77
C SER A 4 -4.68 44.71 13.69
N PRO A 5 -5.80 44.08 13.28
CA PRO A 5 -6.40 43.03 14.08
C PRO A 5 -5.47 41.81 14.07
N MET A 6 -5.16 41.32 15.29
CA MET A 6 -4.46 40.06 15.49
C MET A 6 -5.14 38.96 14.69
N ALA A 7 -4.35 38.24 13.89
CA ALA A 7 -4.78 37.02 13.25
C ALA A 7 -5.20 36.02 14.32
N ILE A 8 -6.48 35.67 14.31
CA ILE A 8 -7.04 34.57 15.10
C ILE A 8 -6.36 33.29 14.62
N PRO A 9 -5.79 32.44 15.50
CA PRO A 9 -5.25 31.15 15.10
C PRO A 9 -6.40 30.31 14.52
N ARG A 10 -6.25 29.78 13.29
CA ARG A 10 -7.19 28.81 12.71
C ARG A 10 -7.28 27.60 13.64
N ALA A 11 -8.39 27.45 14.35
CA ALA A 11 -8.70 26.24 15.10
C ALA A 11 -8.94 25.07 14.12
N SER A 12 -7.96 24.15 14.13
CA SER A 12 -8.00 22.71 13.81
C SER A 12 -9.09 22.14 12.88
N ASN A 13 -8.68 21.85 11.63
CA ASN A 13 -9.38 20.92 10.72
C ASN A 13 -9.49 19.47 11.25
N GLU A 14 -8.85 19.13 12.38
CA GLU A 14 -8.82 17.77 12.96
C GLU A 14 -10.20 17.25 13.38
N THR A 15 -11.15 18.13 13.69
CA THR A 15 -12.51 17.72 14.09
C THR A 15 -13.39 17.29 12.92
N SER A 16 -13.01 17.63 11.68
CA SER A 16 -13.85 17.39 10.49
C SER A 16 -14.01 15.92 10.11
N TYR A 17 -13.12 15.04 10.59
CA TYR A 17 -13.14 13.60 10.30
C TYR A 17 -13.73 12.77 11.46
N LEU A 18 -14.11 13.43 12.56
CA LEU A 18 -14.66 12.80 13.76
C LEU A 18 -16.17 12.60 13.60
N LEU A 19 -16.66 11.44 14.04
CA LEU A 19 -18.10 11.19 14.12
C LEU A 19 -18.70 11.93 15.31
N PRO A 20 -19.99 12.33 15.23
CA PRO A 20 -20.72 12.79 16.38
C PRO A 20 -20.86 11.66 17.43
N PRO A 21 -21.02 12.01 18.73
CA PRO A 21 -21.08 11.00 19.80
C PRO A 21 -22.27 10.03 19.67
N ASN A 22 -23.38 10.49 19.11
CA ASN A 22 -24.60 9.71 18.96
C ASN A 22 -24.59 8.92 17.64
N LYS A 23 -24.90 7.62 17.73
CA LYS A 23 -24.87 6.71 16.57
C LYS A 23 -25.94 7.01 15.51
N GLU A 24 -27.09 7.53 15.95
CA GLU A 24 -28.23 7.86 15.08
C GLU A 24 -27.87 8.99 14.09
N ASP A 25 -26.91 9.83 14.43
CA ASP A 25 -26.48 10.97 13.60
C ASP A 25 -25.47 10.59 12.53
N TRP A 26 -24.94 9.35 12.53
CA TRP A 26 -23.88 8.93 11.61
C TRP A 26 -24.37 8.83 10.16
N GLU A 27 -25.60 8.33 9.95
CA GLU A 27 -26.17 8.17 8.61
C GLU A 27 -26.44 9.51 7.91
N GLY A 28 -26.71 10.58 8.68
CA GLY A 28 -26.98 11.91 8.15
C GLY A 28 -25.73 12.76 7.87
N HIS A 29 -24.56 12.37 8.37
CA HIS A 29 -23.37 13.24 8.41
C HIS A 29 -22.55 13.24 7.09
N GLY A 30 -22.87 12.36 6.14
CA GLY A 30 -22.10 12.19 4.91
C GLY A 30 -20.67 11.67 5.16
N ILE A 31 -19.99 11.24 4.09
CA ILE A 31 -18.57 10.85 4.19
C ILE A 31 -17.73 12.10 3.92
N PRO A 32 -16.90 12.57 4.88
CA PRO A 32 -16.05 13.74 4.69
C PRO A 32 -14.97 13.46 3.63
N ASP A 33 -14.60 14.49 2.86
CA ASP A 33 -13.53 14.40 1.87
C ASP A 33 -12.19 14.87 2.45
N PHE A 34 -11.17 14.02 2.35
CA PHE A 34 -9.77 14.40 2.54
C PHE A 34 -9.20 14.73 1.16
N VAL A 35 -9.06 16.04 0.88
CA VAL A 35 -8.56 16.54 -0.39
C VAL A 35 -7.12 17.01 -0.22
N TYR A 36 -6.19 16.48 -1.02
CA TYR A 36 -4.78 16.86 -0.97
C TYR A 36 -4.25 17.32 -2.31
N GLY A 37 -3.31 18.27 -2.29
CA GLY A 37 -2.55 18.67 -3.48
C GLY A 37 -1.19 17.98 -3.58
N GLN A 38 -0.51 18.15 -4.72
CA GLN A 38 0.85 17.64 -4.91
C GLN A 38 1.85 18.23 -3.88
N GLU A 39 1.58 19.43 -3.37
CA GLU A 39 2.35 20.12 -2.34
C GLU A 39 2.33 19.42 -0.97
N GLU A 40 1.33 18.57 -0.71
CA GLU A 40 1.20 17.82 0.54
C GLU A 40 1.94 16.46 0.49
N LEU A 41 2.43 16.04 -0.68
CA LEU A 41 3.24 14.84 -0.83
C LEU A 41 4.64 15.09 -0.25
N VAL A 42 4.96 14.44 0.88
CA VAL A 42 6.21 14.60 1.61
C VAL A 42 7.34 13.89 0.86
N MET A 43 8.02 14.52 -0.09
CA MET A 43 9.02 13.80 -0.90
C MET A 43 10.33 13.50 -0.17
N GLU A 44 10.75 14.39 0.72
CA GLU A 44 12.05 14.33 1.40
C GLU A 44 11.90 14.46 2.92
N GLY A 45 13.00 14.28 3.66
CA GLY A 45 13.05 14.50 5.11
C GLY A 45 12.49 13.36 5.97
N VAL A 46 11.88 12.34 5.37
CA VAL A 46 11.43 11.14 6.08
C VAL A 46 12.63 10.23 6.36
N GLN A 47 12.87 9.96 7.65
CA GLN A 47 13.95 9.08 8.11
C GLN A 47 13.57 8.40 9.42
N TRP A 48 14.20 7.27 9.70
CA TRP A 48 14.12 6.69 11.04
C TRP A 48 14.96 7.51 12.03
N PRO A 49 14.47 7.75 13.26
CA PRO A 49 15.25 8.43 14.30
C PRO A 49 16.49 7.61 14.68
N ARG A 50 17.55 8.28 15.12
CA ARG A 50 18.84 7.66 15.51
C ARG A 50 18.80 6.94 16.88
N GLY A 51 17.61 6.60 17.38
CA GLY A 51 17.38 5.96 18.67
C GLY A 51 15.94 5.47 18.79
N ALA A 52 15.56 4.93 19.96
CA ALA A 52 14.17 4.53 20.21
C ALA A 52 13.22 5.72 19.99
N LEU A 53 12.08 5.45 19.36
CA LEU A 53 11.01 6.44 19.20
C LEU A 53 10.58 6.91 20.60
N SER A 54 10.85 8.18 20.89
CA SER A 54 10.37 8.87 22.08
C SER A 54 9.50 10.04 21.63
N LEU A 55 8.64 10.54 22.51
CA LEU A 55 7.80 11.72 22.23
C LEU A 55 8.62 12.95 21.80
N LEU A 56 9.92 13.02 22.14
CA LEU A 56 10.82 14.11 21.76
C LEU A 56 11.51 13.92 20.40
N ASN A 57 11.49 12.69 19.86
CA ASN A 57 12.18 12.29 18.62
C ASN A 57 11.22 11.88 17.50
N THR A 58 9.91 12.05 17.70
CA THR A 58 8.90 11.72 16.68
C THR A 58 8.71 12.93 15.76
N PRO A 59 8.89 12.81 14.44
CA PRO A 59 8.63 13.93 13.54
C PRO A 59 7.17 14.39 13.68
N PRO A 60 6.88 15.68 13.46
CA PRO A 60 5.51 16.17 13.50
C PRO A 60 4.66 15.40 12.49
N LEU A 61 3.48 14.97 12.94
CA LEU A 61 2.51 14.29 12.10
C LEU A 61 2.12 15.21 10.93
N SER A 62 2.01 14.65 9.72
CA SER A 62 1.41 15.34 8.59
C SER A 62 -0.08 15.59 8.82
N HIS A 63 -0.69 16.44 7.99
CA HIS A 63 -2.16 16.60 8.00
C HIS A 63 -2.88 15.26 7.80
N PHE A 64 -2.38 14.42 6.89
CA PHE A 64 -2.89 13.08 6.66
C PHE A 64 -2.78 12.18 7.90
N ASP A 65 -1.63 12.18 8.55
CA ASP A 65 -1.40 11.41 9.76
C ASP A 65 -2.36 11.88 10.88
N SER A 66 -2.44 13.19 11.15
CA SER A 66 -3.38 13.72 12.14
C SER A 66 -4.84 13.29 11.85
N ALA A 67 -5.28 13.39 10.59
CA ALA A 67 -6.65 13.03 10.18
C ALA A 67 -6.93 11.53 10.39
N LEU A 68 -6.08 10.66 9.85
CA LEU A 68 -6.26 9.20 9.96
C LEU A 68 -6.19 8.75 11.41
N CYS A 69 -5.18 9.21 12.15
CA CYS A 69 -4.88 8.75 13.49
C CYS A 69 -5.93 9.18 14.53
N SER A 70 -6.41 10.43 14.44
CA SER A 70 -7.48 10.94 15.31
C SER A 70 -8.81 10.23 15.04
N ALA A 71 -9.19 10.09 13.76
CA ALA A 71 -10.42 9.42 13.37
C ALA A 71 -10.38 7.92 13.77
N TRP A 72 -9.29 7.21 13.46
CA TRP A 72 -9.12 5.80 13.82
C TRP A 72 -9.20 5.57 15.34
N ARG A 73 -8.53 6.43 16.13
CA ARG A 73 -8.61 6.37 17.61
C ARG A 73 -10.04 6.55 18.09
N GLN A 74 -10.77 7.52 17.56
CA GLN A 74 -12.15 7.75 17.94
C GLN A 74 -13.03 6.54 17.60
N ARG A 75 -12.85 5.90 16.43
CA ARG A 75 -13.60 4.67 16.09
C ARG A 75 -13.31 3.53 17.08
N MET A 76 -12.11 3.50 17.65
CA MET A 76 -11.72 2.53 18.69
C MET A 76 -12.46 2.82 19.99
N GLU A 77 -12.50 4.08 20.42
CA GLU A 77 -13.23 4.55 21.61
C GLU A 77 -14.75 4.32 21.49
N LEU A 78 -15.29 4.43 20.27
CA LEU A 78 -16.71 4.15 19.96
C LEU A 78 -17.04 2.64 19.85
N GLY A 79 -16.04 1.75 19.98
CA GLY A 79 -16.25 0.31 19.98
C GLY A 79 -16.63 -0.27 18.62
N LEU A 80 -16.13 0.29 17.52
CA LEU A 80 -16.42 -0.18 16.15
C LEU A 80 -15.52 -1.32 15.67
N PHE A 81 -14.54 -1.71 16.47
CA PHE A 81 -13.64 -2.83 16.20
C PHE A 81 -14.15 -4.10 16.89
N ARG A 82 -13.75 -5.27 16.36
CA ARG A 82 -14.13 -6.57 16.95
C ARG A 82 -13.49 -6.84 18.30
N TYR A 83 -12.36 -6.19 18.56
CA TYR A 83 -11.63 -6.25 19.82
C TYR A 83 -10.91 -4.91 20.02
N PRO A 84 -10.68 -4.50 21.28
CA PRO A 84 -9.83 -3.35 21.57
C PRO A 84 -8.39 -3.67 21.18
N LEU A 85 -7.67 -2.71 20.59
CA LEU A 85 -6.24 -2.84 20.33
C LEU A 85 -5.44 -2.10 21.40
N GLY A 86 -4.83 -2.86 22.31
CA GLY A 86 -3.89 -2.33 23.29
C GLY A 86 -2.46 -2.25 22.76
N ALA A 87 -1.49 -2.05 23.65
CA ALA A 87 -0.08 -2.17 23.31
C ALA A 87 0.25 -3.63 22.95
N LEU A 88 0.80 -3.85 21.76
CA LEU A 88 1.15 -5.17 21.26
C LEU A 88 2.59 -5.52 21.68
N PRO A 89 2.83 -6.64 22.40
CA PRO A 89 4.19 -7.11 22.67
C PRO A 89 4.94 -7.30 21.36
N THR A 90 6.03 -6.55 21.18
CA THR A 90 6.78 -6.49 19.93
C THR A 90 8.26 -6.71 20.22
N GLN A 91 8.93 -7.55 19.44
CA GLN A 91 10.36 -7.80 19.55
C GLN A 91 10.99 -7.94 18.16
N THR A 92 12.21 -7.43 18.01
CA THR A 92 13.04 -7.82 16.86
C THR A 92 13.67 -9.17 17.18
N LEU A 93 13.43 -10.16 16.33
CA LEU A 93 14.01 -11.49 16.50
C LEU A 93 15.54 -11.41 16.41
N PRO A 94 16.28 -12.14 17.26
CA PRO A 94 17.73 -12.13 17.22
C PRO A 94 18.21 -12.82 15.93
N GLY A 95 19.04 -12.10 15.16
CA GLY A 95 19.68 -12.62 13.96
C GLY A 95 20.11 -11.50 13.01
N THR A 96 20.16 -11.82 11.71
CA THR A 96 20.71 -10.92 10.68
C THR A 96 19.64 -10.28 9.79
N VAL A 97 18.42 -10.81 9.79
CA VAL A 97 17.33 -10.28 8.95
C VAL A 97 16.68 -9.06 9.60
N GLY A 98 16.52 -9.07 10.92
CA GLY A 98 15.81 -8.04 11.66
C GLY A 98 14.29 -8.20 11.57
N PHE A 99 13.78 -9.43 11.63
CA PHE A 99 12.33 -9.66 11.67
C PHE A 99 11.70 -9.01 12.91
N VAL A 100 10.57 -8.32 12.72
CA VAL A 100 9.80 -7.72 13.81
C VAL A 100 8.62 -8.64 14.11
N ALA A 101 8.72 -9.43 15.18
CA ALA A 101 7.62 -10.24 15.67
C ALA A 101 6.73 -9.44 16.61
N GLN A 102 5.41 -9.58 16.44
CA GLN A 102 4.41 -8.88 17.23
C GLN A 102 3.28 -9.83 17.63
N LEU A 103 3.00 -9.93 18.92
CA LEU A 103 1.94 -10.79 19.45
C LEU A 103 0.59 -10.09 19.38
N ASN A 104 -0.39 -10.71 18.69
CA ASN A 104 -1.77 -10.26 18.65
C ASN A 104 -2.72 -11.47 18.71
N VAL A 105 -3.03 -11.90 19.93
CA VAL A 105 -3.82 -13.11 20.20
C VAL A 105 -5.27 -12.90 19.76
N GLU A 106 -5.84 -11.74 20.08
CA GLU A 106 -7.21 -11.39 19.73
C GLU A 106 -7.42 -11.45 18.22
N ARG A 107 -6.46 -10.96 17.43
CA ARG A 107 -6.54 -11.08 15.97
C ARG A 107 -6.53 -12.52 15.48
N GLY A 108 -5.74 -13.38 16.12
CA GLY A 108 -5.70 -14.81 15.81
C GLY A 108 -7.08 -15.49 15.96
N VAL A 109 -7.89 -15.02 16.92
CA VAL A 109 -9.19 -15.61 17.28
C VAL A 109 -10.38 -14.89 16.64
N GLN A 110 -10.37 -13.57 16.61
CA GLN A 110 -11.52 -12.71 16.26
C GLN A 110 -11.59 -12.35 14.77
N ARG A 111 -10.52 -12.61 14.01
CA ARG A 111 -10.49 -12.34 12.58
C ARG A 111 -11.56 -13.17 11.86
N ARG A 112 -12.20 -12.56 10.86
CA ARG A 112 -13.18 -13.26 10.02
C ARG A 112 -12.53 -14.45 9.32
N ARG A 113 -13.28 -15.55 9.20
CA ARG A 113 -12.92 -16.66 8.31
C ARG A 113 -12.78 -16.16 6.86
N PRO A 114 -11.67 -16.43 6.18
CA PRO A 114 -11.51 -16.06 4.77
C PRO A 114 -12.65 -16.64 3.91
N GLN A 115 -13.00 -15.92 2.83
CA GLN A 115 -13.88 -16.45 1.79
C GLN A 115 -13.29 -17.71 1.14
N ASN A 116 -14.15 -18.54 0.56
CA ASN A 116 -13.70 -19.70 -0.19
C ASN A 116 -13.15 -19.25 -1.56
N ILE A 117 -11.82 -19.18 -1.65
CA ILE A 117 -11.09 -18.76 -2.85
C ILE A 117 -10.58 -19.99 -3.59
N LYS A 118 -10.92 -20.10 -4.88
CA LYS A 118 -10.53 -21.24 -5.74
C LYS A 118 -9.50 -20.88 -6.81
N SER A 119 -9.40 -19.61 -7.18
CA SER A 119 -8.49 -19.10 -8.23
C SER A 119 -8.17 -17.64 -7.94
N VAL A 120 -7.04 -17.17 -8.45
CA VAL A 120 -6.66 -15.75 -8.42
C VAL A 120 -7.66 -14.89 -9.21
N ARG A 121 -8.27 -15.48 -10.24
CA ARG A 121 -9.23 -14.83 -11.16
C ARG A 121 -10.69 -15.01 -10.76
N GLN A 122 -10.96 -15.46 -9.53
CA GLN A 122 -12.33 -15.66 -9.07
C GLN A 122 -13.12 -14.34 -9.13
N GLU A 123 -14.31 -14.42 -9.72
CA GLU A 123 -15.21 -13.28 -9.89
C GLU A 123 -15.75 -12.77 -8.55
N PHE A 124 -16.08 -11.48 -8.52
CA PHE A 124 -16.76 -10.85 -7.38
C PHE A 124 -18.12 -11.52 -7.16
N ASP A 125 -18.43 -11.81 -5.90
CA ASP A 125 -19.69 -12.42 -5.50
C ASP A 125 -20.43 -11.48 -4.52
N PRO A 126 -21.56 -10.86 -4.94
CA PRO A 126 -22.30 -9.93 -4.10
C PRO A 126 -22.98 -10.60 -2.89
N GLU A 127 -23.19 -11.93 -2.92
CA GLU A 127 -23.82 -12.67 -1.82
C GLU A 127 -22.85 -12.91 -0.66
N GLN A 128 -21.54 -12.96 -0.95
CA GLN A 128 -20.51 -12.99 0.08
C GLN A 128 -20.29 -11.61 0.70
N PHE A 129 -19.69 -11.59 1.89
CA PHE A 129 -19.34 -10.32 2.54
C PHE A 129 -18.53 -9.43 1.58
N ASN A 130 -18.93 -8.18 1.46
CA ASN A 130 -18.25 -7.19 0.66
C ASN A 130 -18.37 -5.80 1.31
N PHE A 131 -17.53 -4.85 0.90
CA PHE A 131 -17.48 -3.52 1.53
C PHE A 131 -18.72 -2.63 1.32
N ASN A 132 -19.75 -3.06 0.58
CA ASN A 132 -21.05 -2.38 0.60
C ASN A 132 -21.88 -2.70 1.86
N GLN A 133 -21.42 -3.67 2.67
CA GLN A 133 -22.11 -4.14 3.88
C GLN A 133 -21.49 -3.58 5.19
N ILE A 134 -20.51 -2.66 5.10
CA ILE A 134 -19.90 -2.04 6.28
C ILE A 134 -20.84 -1.01 6.90
N ARG A 135 -20.66 -0.73 8.19
CA ARG A 135 -21.41 0.34 8.85
C ARG A 135 -20.88 1.72 8.42
N PRO A 136 -21.73 2.75 8.27
CA PRO A 136 -21.28 4.10 7.93
C PRO A 136 -20.18 4.63 8.86
N GLY A 137 -20.27 4.35 10.16
CA GLY A 137 -19.25 4.76 11.14
C GLY A 137 -17.87 4.11 10.97
N GLU A 138 -17.75 3.04 10.18
CA GLU A 138 -16.45 2.41 9.86
C GLU A 138 -15.64 3.24 8.86
N VAL A 139 -16.28 4.16 8.12
CA VAL A 139 -15.60 5.04 7.17
C VAL A 139 -14.97 6.23 7.89
N LEU A 140 -13.70 6.49 7.60
CA LEU A 140 -12.98 7.66 8.13
C LEU A 140 -13.25 8.89 7.25
N PHE A 141 -12.95 8.76 5.96
CA PHE A 141 -13.11 9.80 4.94
C PHE A 141 -12.93 9.20 3.54
N ARG A 142 -13.24 10.01 2.52
CA ARG A 142 -12.96 9.73 1.10
C ARG A 142 -11.67 10.47 0.72
N LEU A 143 -10.68 9.75 0.21
CA LEU A 143 -9.36 10.28 -0.12
C LEU A 143 -9.30 10.71 -1.59
N HIS A 144 -8.97 11.99 -1.84
CA HIS A 144 -8.92 12.57 -3.19
C HIS A 144 -7.70 13.46 -3.41
N GLY A 145 -7.03 13.29 -4.55
CA GLY A 145 -6.12 14.31 -5.05
C GLY A 145 -6.89 15.46 -5.70
N LYS A 146 -6.42 16.70 -5.52
CA LYS A 146 -6.91 17.86 -6.26
C LYS A 146 -6.68 17.64 -7.75
N GLN A 147 -7.69 17.91 -8.57
CA GLN A 147 -7.51 17.98 -10.01
C GLN A 147 -6.94 19.34 -10.38
N ASP A 148 -5.70 19.37 -10.85
CA ASP A 148 -5.04 20.61 -11.26
C ASP A 148 -5.57 21.17 -12.60
N CYS A 149 -6.28 20.35 -13.40
CA CYS A 149 -6.79 20.72 -14.71
C CYS A 149 -8.25 20.28 -14.95
N PRO A 150 -9.10 21.13 -15.54
CA PRO A 150 -10.41 20.70 -16.05
C PRO A 150 -10.21 19.69 -17.21
N GLY A 151 -10.74 18.46 -17.07
CA GLY A 151 -10.71 17.43 -18.11
C GLY A 151 -9.74 16.25 -17.87
N THR A 152 -9.01 16.25 -16.76
CA THR A 152 -8.33 15.03 -16.27
C THR A 152 -9.35 13.96 -15.88
N VAL A 153 -9.02 12.68 -16.13
CA VAL A 153 -9.84 11.53 -15.71
C VAL A 153 -10.11 11.65 -14.22
N GLN A 154 -11.38 11.54 -13.83
CA GLN A 154 -11.79 11.59 -12.43
C GLN A 154 -11.01 10.53 -11.65
N GLN A 155 -10.26 10.95 -10.63
CA GLN A 155 -9.57 10.02 -9.75
C GLN A 155 -10.64 9.14 -9.08
N GLU A 156 -10.40 7.83 -9.01
CA GLU A 156 -11.33 6.89 -8.39
C GLU A 156 -11.56 7.30 -6.92
N ASP A 157 -12.82 7.32 -6.48
CA ASP A 157 -13.16 7.59 -5.08
C ASP A 157 -12.57 6.47 -4.20
N ILE A 158 -11.62 6.82 -3.33
CA ILE A 158 -11.03 5.87 -2.39
C ILE A 158 -11.64 6.09 -1.01
N LEU A 159 -12.45 5.14 -0.54
CA LEU A 159 -12.87 5.15 0.85
C LEU A 159 -11.75 4.65 1.75
N VAL A 160 -11.41 5.43 2.76
CA VAL A 160 -10.53 5.00 3.85
C VAL A 160 -11.41 4.50 4.98
N VAL A 161 -11.35 3.19 5.24
CA VAL A 161 -12.23 2.47 6.16
C VAL A 161 -11.39 1.84 7.26
N ILE A 162 -11.86 1.81 8.52
CA ILE A 162 -11.14 1.04 9.55
C ILE A 162 -11.11 -0.45 9.19
N ASN A 163 -10.00 -1.11 9.48
CA ASN A 163 -10.02 -2.56 9.53
C ASN A 163 -10.54 -3.00 10.90
N VAL A 164 -11.79 -3.48 10.95
CA VAL A 164 -12.43 -3.93 12.21
C VAL A 164 -11.72 -5.12 12.88
N SER A 165 -10.73 -5.75 12.23
CA SER A 165 -9.79 -6.72 12.82
C SER A 165 -8.33 -6.21 12.67
N PRO A 166 -7.97 -5.16 13.44
CA PRO A 166 -6.77 -4.38 13.20
C PRO A 166 -5.52 -5.19 13.52
N LEU A 167 -4.56 -5.17 12.61
CA LEU A 167 -3.27 -5.84 12.77
C LEU A 167 -2.43 -5.09 13.80
N GLU A 168 -2.47 -3.78 13.65
CA GLU A 168 -1.64 -2.79 14.29
C GLU A 168 -2.42 -1.47 14.31
N TRP A 169 -1.94 -0.50 15.07
CA TRP A 169 -2.48 0.83 15.15
C TRP A 169 -2.60 1.52 13.79
N GLY A 170 -3.71 2.24 13.60
CA GLY A 170 -4.03 2.90 12.33
C GLY A 170 -4.29 1.94 11.17
N HIS A 171 -4.55 0.65 11.44
CA HIS A 171 -4.89 -0.30 10.37
C HIS A 171 -6.24 0.06 9.72
N VAL A 172 -6.15 0.53 8.48
CA VAL A 172 -7.24 0.93 7.59
C VAL A 172 -7.21 0.11 6.31
N LEU A 173 -8.30 0.22 5.55
CA LEU A 173 -8.47 -0.32 4.21
C LEU A 173 -8.72 0.84 3.26
N LEU A 174 -8.04 0.83 2.11
CA LEU A 174 -8.31 1.71 0.99
C LEU A 174 -9.20 0.93 0.02
N VAL A 175 -10.46 1.35 -0.12
CA VAL A 175 -11.47 0.65 -0.90
C VAL A 175 -11.93 1.55 -2.06
N PRO A 176 -11.48 1.31 -3.30
CA PRO A 176 -11.91 2.06 -4.46
C PRO A 176 -13.36 1.73 -4.81
N GLU A 177 -14.21 2.75 -4.84
CA GLU A 177 -15.59 2.69 -5.33
C GLU A 177 -16.34 1.39 -4.97
N PRO A 178 -16.66 1.12 -3.69
CA PRO A 178 -17.23 -0.16 -3.26
C PRO A 178 -18.49 -0.58 -4.05
N ALA A 179 -19.28 0.38 -4.50
CA ALA A 179 -20.50 0.15 -5.29
C ALA A 179 -20.24 -0.52 -6.65
N ARG A 180 -19.02 -0.44 -7.19
CA ARG A 180 -18.63 -1.11 -8.43
C ARG A 180 -18.42 -2.63 -8.27
N GLY A 181 -18.32 -3.14 -7.04
CA GLY A 181 -18.13 -4.58 -6.79
C GLY A 181 -16.87 -5.12 -7.46
N LEU A 182 -15.77 -4.37 -7.41
CA LEU A 182 -14.53 -4.73 -8.09
C LEU A 182 -13.93 -6.00 -7.44
N PRO A 183 -13.56 -7.04 -8.20
CA PRO A 183 -12.86 -8.19 -7.63
C PRO A 183 -11.50 -7.77 -7.07
N GLN A 184 -10.88 -8.60 -6.22
CA GLN A 184 -9.56 -8.36 -5.61
C GLN A 184 -8.41 -8.48 -6.64
N ARG A 185 -8.43 -7.60 -7.65
CA ARG A 185 -7.44 -7.40 -8.71
C ARG A 185 -6.98 -5.94 -8.66
N LEU A 186 -5.68 -5.71 -8.59
CA LEU A 186 -5.13 -4.37 -8.38
C LEU A 186 -5.37 -3.47 -9.61
N LEU A 187 -5.93 -2.28 -9.39
CA LEU A 187 -6.16 -1.27 -10.42
C LEU A 187 -5.20 -0.07 -10.27
N PRO A 188 -4.91 0.67 -11.37
CA PRO A 188 -4.04 1.84 -11.32
C PRO A 188 -4.46 2.91 -10.31
N GLY A 189 -5.74 3.26 -10.22
CA GLY A 189 -6.21 4.28 -9.28
C GLY A 189 -6.02 3.86 -7.81
N ALA A 190 -6.36 2.61 -7.50
CA ALA A 190 -6.14 2.03 -6.17
C ALA A 190 -4.65 1.99 -5.76
N LEU A 191 -3.75 1.58 -6.67
CA LEU A 191 -2.31 1.58 -6.41
C LEU A 191 -1.77 3.00 -6.27
N ARG A 192 -2.19 3.93 -7.13
CA ARG A 192 -1.80 5.34 -7.07
C ARG A 192 -2.15 5.91 -5.69
N ALA A 193 -3.39 5.73 -5.24
CA ALA A 193 -3.81 6.19 -3.92
C ALA A 193 -3.02 5.54 -2.77
N GLY A 194 -2.64 4.27 -2.91
CA GLY A 194 -1.76 3.60 -1.94
C GLY A 194 -0.35 4.22 -1.87
N VAL A 195 0.24 4.55 -3.02
CA VAL A 195 1.54 5.22 -3.11
C VAL A 195 1.46 6.65 -2.58
N GLU A 196 0.42 7.39 -2.97
CA GLU A 196 0.17 8.77 -2.51
C GLU A 196 -0.10 8.81 -1.01
N ALA A 197 -0.84 7.86 -0.43
CA ALA A 197 -1.02 7.76 1.02
C ALA A 197 0.32 7.57 1.77
N VAL A 198 1.23 6.75 1.23
CA VAL A 198 2.61 6.63 1.77
C VAL A 198 3.41 7.92 1.62
N LEU A 199 3.15 8.70 0.57
CA LEU A 199 3.78 10.00 0.36
C LEU A 199 3.18 11.10 1.25
N LEU A 200 1.89 11.06 1.56
CA LEU A 200 1.20 12.01 2.43
C LEU A 200 1.65 11.87 3.89
N SER A 201 1.96 10.66 4.34
CA SER A 201 2.49 10.41 5.69
C SER A 201 3.92 10.94 5.85
N SER A 202 4.16 11.69 6.93
CA SER A 202 5.50 12.06 7.39
C SER A 202 6.11 10.97 8.29
N HIS A 203 5.31 10.01 8.76
CA HIS A 203 5.76 8.90 9.57
C HIS A 203 6.48 7.84 8.69
N PRO A 204 7.73 7.46 9.00
CA PRO A 204 8.52 6.53 8.16
C PRO A 204 7.92 5.12 8.11
N GLY A 205 7.13 4.76 9.12
CA GLY A 205 6.49 3.46 9.27
C GLY A 205 5.05 3.35 8.76
N PHE A 206 4.49 4.36 8.09
CA PHE A 206 3.20 4.19 7.41
C PHE A 206 3.41 3.42 6.10
N ARG A 207 2.65 2.36 5.91
CA ARG A 207 2.84 1.42 4.80
C ARG A 207 1.51 1.00 4.24
N VAL A 208 1.53 0.69 2.95
CA VAL A 208 0.37 0.16 2.25
C VAL A 208 0.72 -1.20 1.66
N GLY A 209 -0.23 -2.13 1.60
CA GLY A 209 0.00 -3.38 0.90
C GLY A 209 -1.27 -4.01 0.34
N PHE A 210 -1.07 -4.95 -0.56
CA PHE A 210 -2.11 -5.64 -1.28
C PHE A 210 -1.85 -7.15 -1.25
N ASN A 211 -2.91 -7.91 -1.00
CA ASN A 211 -2.91 -9.36 -1.14
C ASN A 211 -3.85 -9.68 -2.30
N SER A 212 -3.39 -10.44 -3.29
CA SER A 212 -4.30 -11.02 -4.29
C SER A 212 -5.08 -12.20 -3.71
N LEU A 213 -6.11 -12.64 -4.43
CA LEU A 213 -6.73 -13.94 -4.18
C LEU A 213 -5.67 -15.06 -4.32
N GLY A 214 -5.69 -16.03 -3.40
CA GLY A 214 -4.61 -17.03 -3.26
C GLY A 214 -3.33 -16.48 -2.61
N GLY A 215 -3.12 -15.15 -2.60
CA GLY A 215 -2.09 -14.40 -1.88
C GLY A 215 -2.47 -14.05 -0.44
N LEU A 216 -3.41 -14.78 0.17
CA LEU A 216 -4.00 -14.53 1.50
C LEU A 216 -4.90 -13.29 1.65
N ALA A 217 -5.48 -12.79 0.54
CA ALA A 217 -6.69 -11.97 0.65
C ALA A 217 -7.80 -12.75 1.34
N SER A 218 -8.55 -12.10 2.23
CA SER A 218 -9.68 -12.74 2.93
C SER A 218 -11.05 -12.40 2.35
N VAL A 219 -11.11 -11.36 1.52
CA VAL A 219 -12.33 -10.84 0.91
C VAL A 219 -12.03 -10.63 -0.58
N ASN A 220 -12.90 -11.14 -1.45
CA ASN A 220 -12.88 -10.84 -2.87
C ASN A 220 -13.67 -9.57 -3.14
N HIS A 221 -13.10 -8.43 -2.78
CA HIS A 221 -13.58 -7.09 -3.14
C HIS A 221 -12.37 -6.18 -3.02
N LEU A 222 -11.98 -5.48 -4.09
CA LEU A 222 -10.74 -4.69 -4.16
C LEU A 222 -10.51 -3.84 -2.92
N HIS A 223 -9.42 -4.12 -2.20
CA HIS A 223 -8.92 -3.31 -1.10
C HIS A 223 -7.41 -3.41 -0.97
N LEU A 224 -6.80 -2.32 -0.51
CA LEU A 224 -5.43 -2.30 -0.01
C LEU A 224 -5.47 -2.09 1.51
N HIS A 225 -4.46 -2.58 2.22
CA HIS A 225 -4.26 -2.37 3.64
C HIS A 225 -3.35 -1.15 3.84
N GLY A 226 -3.67 -0.26 4.79
CA GLY A 226 -2.77 0.79 5.28
C GLY A 226 -2.56 0.64 6.79
N TYR A 227 -1.36 0.78 7.31
CA TYR A 227 -1.09 0.71 8.76
C TYR A 227 0.23 1.39 9.14
N TYR A 228 0.37 1.73 10.43
CA TYR A 228 1.61 2.28 10.97
C TYR A 228 2.35 1.21 11.75
N LEU A 229 3.63 0.97 11.47
CA LEU A 229 4.47 0.17 12.36
C LEU A 229 5.73 0.96 12.67
N ALA A 230 5.93 1.26 13.96
CA ALA A 230 7.02 2.05 14.53
C ALA A 230 8.37 1.29 14.59
N HIS A 231 8.63 0.40 13.63
CA HIS A 231 9.85 -0.38 13.50
C HIS A 231 10.31 -0.36 12.05
N ARG A 232 11.63 -0.26 11.83
CA ARG A 232 12.22 -0.41 10.49
C ARG A 232 12.08 -1.86 10.04
N LEU A 233 11.68 -2.05 8.79
CA LEU A 233 11.61 -3.35 8.14
C LEU A 233 12.82 -3.60 7.21
N PRO A 234 13.27 -4.86 7.07
CA PRO A 234 14.44 -5.20 6.24
C PRO A 234 14.30 -4.73 4.78
N VAL A 235 13.09 -4.79 4.24
CA VAL A 235 12.81 -4.44 2.84
C VAL A 235 13.01 -2.97 2.49
N GLU A 236 13.06 -2.07 3.47
CA GLU A 236 13.22 -0.62 3.25
C GLU A 236 14.61 -0.25 2.75
N GLY A 237 15.63 -1.01 3.14
CA GLY A 237 17.03 -0.80 2.77
C GLY A 237 17.67 -1.98 2.06
N ALA A 238 16.90 -3.06 1.84
CA ALA A 238 17.38 -4.27 1.17
C ALA A 238 18.04 -3.94 -0.18
N PRO A 239 19.22 -4.54 -0.47
CA PRO A 239 19.90 -4.35 -1.74
C PRO A 239 19.13 -4.97 -2.90
N SER A 240 19.32 -4.40 -4.09
CA SER A 240 18.67 -4.84 -5.31
C SER A 240 19.58 -4.68 -6.53
N GLU A 241 19.36 -5.52 -7.53
CA GLU A 241 20.06 -5.46 -8.82
C GLU A 241 19.08 -5.15 -9.95
N PRO A 242 19.44 -4.30 -10.92
CA PRO A 242 18.57 -3.97 -12.03
C PRO A 242 18.33 -5.18 -12.94
N LEU A 243 17.07 -5.37 -13.35
CA LEU A 243 16.65 -6.40 -14.29
C LEU A 243 16.44 -5.88 -15.72
N ASP A 244 16.27 -4.56 -15.88
CA ASP A 244 16.19 -3.90 -17.18
C ASP A 244 17.30 -2.85 -17.35
N PRO A 245 17.76 -2.57 -18.59
CA PRO A 245 18.87 -1.64 -18.85
C PRO A 245 18.64 -0.21 -18.33
N ARG A 246 17.39 0.18 -18.07
CA ARG A 246 17.03 1.52 -17.59
C ARG A 246 16.75 1.55 -16.08
N GLY A 247 16.89 0.42 -15.38
CA GLY A 247 16.79 0.34 -13.92
C GLY A 247 15.40 0.68 -13.36
N ARG A 248 14.33 0.36 -14.09
CA ARG A 248 12.93 0.55 -13.67
C ARG A 248 12.35 -0.65 -12.94
N LEU A 249 12.93 -1.82 -13.16
CA LEU A 249 12.65 -3.07 -12.46
C LEU A 249 13.95 -3.59 -11.88
N HIS A 250 13.89 -3.97 -10.60
CA HIS A 250 15.01 -4.58 -9.90
C HIS A 250 14.57 -5.89 -9.26
N VAL A 251 15.52 -6.77 -8.97
CA VAL A 251 15.32 -7.93 -8.11
C VAL A 251 15.91 -7.65 -6.74
N LEU A 252 15.11 -7.81 -5.69
CA LEU A 252 15.58 -7.88 -4.31
C LEU A 252 16.22 -9.25 -4.09
N GLN A 253 17.49 -9.26 -3.68
CA GLN A 253 18.22 -10.51 -3.41
C GLN A 253 18.26 -10.86 -1.91
N ALA A 254 17.97 -9.88 -1.06
CA ALA A 254 18.07 -10.05 0.38
C ALA A 254 16.82 -10.67 1.01
N LEU A 255 16.99 -11.18 2.22
CA LEU A 255 15.91 -11.63 3.09
C LEU A 255 14.97 -10.46 3.42
N PRO A 256 13.66 -10.69 3.64
CA PRO A 256 13.02 -11.98 3.93
C PRO A 256 12.80 -12.93 2.75
N ALA A 257 12.60 -12.38 1.55
CA ALA A 257 12.27 -13.14 0.34
C ALA A 257 12.68 -12.38 -0.92
N PRO A 258 13.13 -13.08 -1.98
CA PRO A 258 13.37 -12.46 -3.27
C PRO A 258 12.06 -11.91 -3.85
N GLY A 259 12.13 -10.73 -4.45
CA GLY A 259 10.95 -10.05 -5.00
C GLY A 259 11.33 -9.01 -6.05
N PHE A 260 10.33 -8.46 -6.73
CA PHE A 260 10.51 -7.46 -7.75
C PHE A 260 10.30 -6.07 -7.17
N LEU A 261 11.30 -5.20 -7.31
CA LEU A 261 11.29 -3.84 -6.79
C LEU A 261 11.10 -2.83 -7.92
N PHE A 262 10.10 -1.98 -7.72
CA PHE A 262 9.88 -0.74 -8.44
C PHE A 262 10.13 0.43 -7.49
N TYR A 263 10.68 1.53 -8.02
CA TYR A 263 11.04 2.68 -7.20
C TYR A 263 10.70 3.98 -7.89
N THR A 264 10.21 4.95 -7.12
CA THR A 264 10.15 6.35 -7.51
C THR A 264 10.56 7.24 -6.34
N SER A 265 11.23 8.35 -6.66
CA SER A 265 11.51 9.45 -5.74
C SER A 265 10.92 10.77 -6.23
N ARG A 266 10.05 10.73 -7.25
CA ARG A 266 9.46 11.91 -7.88
C ARG A 266 7.95 11.70 -8.05
N PRO A 267 7.13 12.72 -7.76
CA PRO A 267 5.69 12.65 -7.98
C PRO A 267 5.36 12.84 -9.47
N GLY A 268 4.07 12.92 -9.80
CA GLY A 268 3.60 13.22 -11.16
C GLY A 268 3.95 12.11 -12.16
N PRO A 269 4.50 12.44 -13.36
CA PRO A 269 4.67 11.47 -14.45
C PRO A 269 5.48 10.22 -14.09
N ASP A 270 6.46 10.32 -13.19
CA ASP A 270 7.25 9.15 -12.77
C ASP A 270 6.45 8.19 -11.89
N LEU A 271 5.61 8.74 -11.01
CA LEU A 271 4.68 7.98 -10.19
C LEU A 271 3.66 7.28 -11.09
N GLU A 272 3.09 7.99 -12.07
CA GLU A 272 2.16 7.41 -13.06
C GLU A 272 2.80 6.26 -13.84
N ALA A 273 4.03 6.46 -14.31
CA ALA A 273 4.75 5.43 -15.04
C ALA A 273 5.08 4.23 -14.13
N LEU A 274 5.38 4.46 -12.84
CA LEU A 274 5.56 3.39 -11.86
C LEU A 274 4.27 2.60 -11.65
N VAL A 275 3.14 3.29 -11.44
CA VAL A 275 1.81 2.67 -11.27
C VAL A 275 1.45 1.82 -12.49
N SER A 276 1.63 2.37 -13.70
CA SER A 276 1.44 1.66 -14.98
C SER A 276 2.23 0.34 -15.01
N ARG A 277 3.54 0.39 -14.76
CA ARG A 277 4.41 -0.80 -14.79
C ARG A 277 4.00 -1.85 -13.76
N VAL A 278 3.70 -1.43 -12.53
CA VAL A 278 3.31 -2.34 -11.46
C VAL A 278 1.98 -3.01 -11.77
N CYS A 279 0.96 -2.25 -12.22
CA CYS A 279 -0.34 -2.80 -12.57
C CYS A 279 -0.24 -3.80 -13.73
N ARG A 280 0.54 -3.50 -14.77
CA ARG A 280 0.81 -4.44 -15.86
C ARG A 280 1.47 -5.73 -15.37
N ALA A 281 2.41 -5.63 -14.42
CA ALA A 281 3.03 -6.79 -13.80
C ALA A 281 2.00 -7.63 -13.00
N THR A 282 1.15 -7.00 -12.19
CA THR A 282 0.10 -7.70 -11.43
C THR A 282 -1.01 -8.26 -12.32
N ASP A 283 -1.32 -7.62 -13.44
CA ASP A 283 -2.26 -8.11 -14.45
C ASP A 283 -1.73 -9.39 -15.07
N TYR A 284 -0.47 -9.40 -15.53
CA TYR A 284 0.17 -10.62 -16.02
C TYR A 284 0.10 -11.77 -15.01
N LEU A 285 0.45 -11.51 -13.75
CA LEU A 285 0.38 -12.53 -12.70
C LEU A 285 -1.05 -13.04 -12.50
N THR A 286 -2.03 -12.13 -12.46
CA THR A 286 -3.45 -12.49 -12.32
C THR A 286 -3.94 -13.32 -13.50
N ASP A 287 -3.61 -12.91 -14.72
CA ASP A 287 -4.04 -13.58 -15.95
C ASP A 287 -3.43 -14.98 -16.09
N CYS A 288 -2.21 -15.17 -15.56
CA CYS A 288 -1.53 -16.47 -15.42
C CYS A 288 -1.94 -17.27 -14.16
N ASP A 289 -2.93 -16.81 -13.39
CA ASP A 289 -3.38 -17.43 -12.13
C ASP A 289 -2.27 -17.59 -11.07
N ILE A 290 -1.32 -16.65 -11.06
CA ILE A 290 -0.21 -16.59 -10.11
C ILE A 290 -0.59 -15.66 -8.95
N ALA A 291 -0.70 -16.25 -7.76
CA ALA A 291 -0.90 -15.51 -6.53
C ALA A 291 0.29 -14.59 -6.25
N HIS A 292 0.01 -13.43 -5.69
CA HIS A 292 1.01 -12.42 -5.39
C HIS A 292 0.64 -11.50 -4.22
N ASN A 293 1.67 -10.94 -3.59
CA ASN A 293 1.56 -9.88 -2.60
C ASN A 293 2.32 -8.65 -3.09
N LEU A 294 1.84 -7.47 -2.71
CA LEU A 294 2.50 -6.20 -2.99
C LEU A 294 2.61 -5.36 -1.72
N PHE A 295 3.71 -4.62 -1.60
CA PHE A 295 3.98 -3.77 -0.45
C PHE A 295 4.62 -2.46 -0.86
N VAL A 296 4.07 -1.37 -0.34
CA VAL A 296 4.45 0.01 -0.60
C VAL A 296 4.98 0.59 0.70
N THR A 297 6.23 1.05 0.67
CA THR A 297 6.90 1.62 1.84
C THR A 297 7.85 2.72 1.43
N ARG A 298 8.08 3.67 2.34
CA ARG A 298 9.26 4.53 2.26
C ARG A 298 10.52 3.66 2.31
N GLY A 299 11.53 4.01 1.52
CA GLY A 299 12.74 3.20 1.40
C GLY A 299 13.91 3.93 0.76
N ALA A 300 15.08 3.31 0.85
CA ALA A 300 16.28 3.75 0.16
C ALA A 300 16.16 3.53 -1.37
N PRO A 301 16.94 4.22 -2.20
CA PRO A 301 17.02 3.92 -3.62
C PRO A 301 17.42 2.45 -3.90
N PRO A 302 17.11 1.91 -5.08
CA PRO A 302 17.62 0.61 -5.53
C PRO A 302 19.15 0.61 -5.63
N GLY A 303 19.76 -0.57 -5.53
CA GLY A 303 21.21 -0.77 -5.60
C GLY A 303 21.79 -1.36 -4.31
N LYS A 304 23.05 -1.05 -4.01
CA LYS A 304 23.76 -1.57 -2.82
C LYS A 304 23.14 -1.04 -1.53
N THR A 305 23.26 -1.84 -0.46
CA THR A 305 22.80 -1.47 0.89
C THR A 305 23.41 -0.12 1.29
N SER A 306 22.55 0.86 1.58
CA SER A 306 22.96 2.14 2.14
C SER A 306 22.80 2.10 3.66
N SER A 307 23.82 2.56 4.39
CA SER A 307 23.73 2.78 5.85
C SER A 307 22.91 4.02 6.22
N SER A 308 22.35 4.73 5.23
CA SER A 308 21.57 5.95 5.45
C SER A 308 20.26 5.66 6.17
N SER A 309 19.95 6.50 7.17
CA SER A 309 18.64 6.53 7.81
C SER A 309 17.54 7.13 6.92
N ALA A 310 17.94 7.86 5.87
CA ALA A 310 17.02 8.59 4.99
C ALA A 310 16.26 7.66 4.05
N LEU A 311 14.95 7.89 3.95
CA LEU A 311 14.03 7.15 3.09
C LEU A 311 13.61 8.08 1.93
N SER A 312 14.48 8.19 0.92
CA SER A 312 14.41 9.21 -0.13
C SER A 312 13.42 8.91 -1.26
N GLY A 313 12.55 7.91 -1.10
CA GLY A 313 11.52 7.58 -2.09
C GLY A 313 10.60 6.47 -1.62
N VAL A 314 9.83 5.95 -2.57
CA VAL A 314 8.88 4.86 -2.35
C VAL A 314 9.36 3.61 -3.06
N ARG A 315 9.44 2.52 -2.30
CA ARG A 315 9.64 1.16 -2.79
C ARG A 315 8.28 0.50 -2.95
N VAL A 316 7.98 -0.01 -4.13
CA VAL A 316 6.86 -0.91 -4.39
C VAL A 316 7.43 -2.28 -4.70
N ILE A 317 7.14 -3.24 -3.84
CA ILE A 317 7.73 -4.57 -3.87
C ILE A 317 6.63 -5.57 -4.21
N LEU A 318 6.87 -6.42 -5.20
CA LEU A 318 5.95 -7.42 -5.69
C LEU A 318 6.56 -8.82 -5.49
N TRP A 319 5.80 -9.69 -4.83
CA TRP A 319 6.19 -11.09 -4.60
C TRP A 319 5.18 -12.05 -5.23
N PRO A 320 5.49 -12.60 -6.41
CA PRO A 320 4.82 -13.78 -6.93
C PRO A 320 5.08 -14.97 -6.01
N ARG A 321 4.05 -15.77 -5.77
CA ARG A 321 4.10 -16.87 -4.79
C ARG A 321 3.19 -18.03 -5.18
N LYS A 322 3.43 -19.18 -4.58
CA LYS A 322 2.51 -20.31 -4.66
C LYS A 322 1.14 -19.86 -4.11
N PRO A 323 0.03 -20.24 -4.77
CA PRO A 323 -1.28 -19.94 -4.22
C PRO A 323 -1.48 -20.71 -2.91
N SER A 324 -2.17 -20.06 -1.97
CA SER A 324 -2.62 -20.68 -0.73
C SER A 324 -4.13 -20.59 -0.70
N PHE A 325 -4.77 -21.73 -0.92
CA PHE A 325 -6.23 -21.88 -0.84
C PHE A 325 -6.59 -22.64 0.44
N GLY A 326 -7.71 -22.27 1.06
CA GLY A 326 -8.15 -22.84 2.34
C GLY A 326 -7.58 -22.16 3.58
N ILE A 327 -7.92 -22.69 4.75
CA ILE A 327 -7.52 -22.15 6.05
C ILE A 327 -6.23 -22.87 6.48
N LYS A 328 -5.12 -22.11 6.60
CA LYS A 328 -3.90 -22.59 7.25
C LYS A 328 -4.03 -22.44 8.76
N GLU A 329 -4.38 -23.52 9.44
CA GLU A 329 -4.37 -23.63 10.90
C GLU A 329 -3.06 -24.26 11.37
N GLY A 330 -2.51 -23.81 12.50
CA GLY A 330 -1.33 -24.42 13.14
C GLY A 330 0.02 -23.74 12.90
N GLU A 331 0.15 -22.83 11.93
CA GLU A 331 1.36 -22.01 11.77
C GLU A 331 1.34 -20.78 12.69
N ALA A 332 2.52 -20.41 13.23
CA ALA A 332 2.75 -19.26 14.10
C ALA A 332 2.19 -17.94 13.53
N PHE A 333 2.28 -17.78 12.21
CA PHE A 333 1.72 -16.69 11.42
C PHE A 333 1.38 -17.19 10.01
N ASN A 334 0.60 -16.42 9.25
CA ASN A 334 0.28 -16.76 7.86
C ASN A 334 1.06 -15.83 6.93
N VAL A 335 1.84 -16.36 5.98
CA VAL A 335 2.69 -15.56 5.09
C VAL A 335 1.88 -14.81 4.03
N ALA A 336 1.57 -13.54 4.30
CA ALA A 336 0.97 -12.55 3.42
C ALA A 336 1.97 -11.39 3.17
N LEU A 337 1.47 -10.17 2.86
CA LEU A 337 2.31 -8.99 2.61
C LEU A 337 3.21 -8.59 3.78
N CYS A 338 2.74 -8.69 5.03
CA CYS A 338 3.48 -8.19 6.20
C CYS A 338 4.71 -9.04 6.45
N GLU A 339 4.53 -10.35 6.38
CA GLU A 339 5.55 -11.34 6.71
C GLU A 339 6.66 -11.34 5.65
N LEU A 340 6.29 -11.18 4.38
CA LEU A 340 7.22 -10.97 3.28
C LEU A 340 8.02 -9.66 3.43
N ALA A 341 7.43 -8.64 4.05
CA ALA A 341 8.11 -7.39 4.38
C ALA A 341 8.98 -7.47 5.66
N GLY A 342 8.82 -8.51 6.47
CA GLY A 342 9.57 -8.73 7.71
C GLY A 342 8.82 -8.37 9.00
N HIS A 343 7.53 -8.03 8.92
CA HIS A 343 6.64 -7.88 10.07
C HIS A 343 5.87 -9.19 10.29
N LEU A 344 6.05 -9.84 11.44
CA LEU A 344 5.50 -11.16 11.77
C LEU A 344 4.40 -11.05 12.84
N PRO A 345 3.12 -11.05 12.47
CA PRO A 345 1.99 -11.01 13.39
C PRO A 345 1.74 -12.42 13.93
N VAL A 346 2.25 -12.66 15.14
CA VAL A 346 2.21 -13.95 15.82
C VAL A 346 0.91 -14.10 16.59
N LYS A 347 0.28 -15.28 16.48
CA LYS A 347 -1.07 -15.53 17.01
C LYS A 347 -1.09 -16.04 18.46
N THR A 348 0.01 -16.62 18.96
CA THR A 348 0.06 -17.22 20.29
C THR A 348 1.31 -16.80 21.06
N ALA A 349 1.20 -16.74 22.39
CA ALA A 349 2.33 -16.39 23.26
C ALA A 349 3.46 -17.43 23.18
N GLN A 350 3.10 -18.71 23.00
CA GLN A 350 4.06 -19.81 22.84
C GLN A 350 4.91 -19.60 21.57
N ASP A 351 4.26 -19.39 20.43
CA ASP A 351 4.96 -19.12 19.18
C ASP A 351 5.79 -17.85 19.30
N PHE A 352 5.26 -16.78 19.90
CA PHE A 352 5.98 -15.52 20.05
C PHE A 352 7.27 -15.68 20.86
N SER A 353 7.21 -16.45 21.95
CA SER A 353 8.37 -16.67 22.83
C SER A 353 9.44 -17.58 22.21
N SER A 354 9.07 -18.47 21.30
CA SER A 354 9.95 -19.51 20.73
C SER A 354 10.38 -19.25 19.29
N LEU A 355 9.78 -18.27 18.61
CA LEU A 355 10.03 -17.96 17.21
C LEU A 355 11.47 -17.47 17.01
N THR A 356 12.16 -18.08 16.05
CA THR A 356 13.51 -17.68 15.62
C THR A 356 13.47 -17.16 14.18
N GLU A 357 14.47 -16.37 13.77
CA GLU A 357 14.58 -15.94 12.37
C GLU A 357 14.65 -17.14 11.41
N ALA A 358 15.36 -18.21 11.78
CA ALA A 358 15.47 -19.40 10.95
C ALA A 358 14.12 -20.08 10.72
N ALA A 359 13.30 -20.19 11.76
CA ALA A 359 11.94 -20.73 11.66
C ALA A 359 11.03 -19.81 10.83
N ALA A 360 11.10 -18.50 11.03
CA ALA A 360 10.33 -17.54 10.24
C ALA A 360 10.71 -17.60 8.74
N LEU A 361 12.01 -17.70 8.43
CA LEU A 361 12.50 -17.86 7.06
C LEU A 361 12.03 -19.17 6.42
N ALA A 362 11.98 -20.25 7.18
CA ALA A 362 11.49 -21.54 6.67
C ALA A 362 10.02 -21.40 6.21
N LEU A 363 9.16 -20.82 7.04
CA LEU A 363 7.75 -20.56 6.69
C LEU A 363 7.62 -19.65 5.47
N ILE A 364 8.40 -18.58 5.39
CA ILE A 364 8.39 -17.66 4.24
C ILE A 364 8.83 -18.39 2.96
N ARG A 365 9.86 -19.25 3.02
CA ARG A 365 10.37 -19.99 1.85
C ARG A 365 9.33 -20.95 1.27
N GLU A 366 8.46 -21.52 2.09
CA GLU A 366 7.44 -22.46 1.63
C GLU A 366 6.46 -21.83 0.63
N CYS A 367 6.19 -20.52 0.78
CA CYS A 367 5.27 -19.81 -0.10
C CYS A 367 5.90 -19.36 -1.43
N LEU A 368 7.23 -19.36 -1.57
CA LEU A 368 7.91 -18.89 -2.78
C LEU A 368 7.60 -19.80 -3.98
N LEU A 369 7.59 -19.21 -5.17
CA LEU A 369 7.50 -19.98 -6.42
C LEU A 369 8.69 -20.94 -6.56
N PRO A 370 8.52 -22.09 -7.22
CA PRO A 370 9.63 -22.90 -7.68
C PRO A 370 10.61 -22.08 -8.53
N PRO A 371 11.94 -22.34 -8.47
CA PRO A 371 12.94 -21.52 -9.17
C PRO A 371 12.69 -21.32 -10.66
N ALA A 372 12.36 -22.39 -11.40
CA ALA A 372 12.06 -22.30 -12.84
C ALA A 372 10.87 -21.37 -13.13
N GLN A 373 9.81 -21.46 -12.33
CA GLN A 373 8.64 -20.59 -12.48
C GLN A 373 8.97 -19.14 -12.11
N ALA A 374 9.85 -18.92 -11.12
CA ALA A 374 10.31 -17.58 -10.76
C ALA A 374 11.15 -16.95 -11.89
N GLU A 375 12.00 -17.74 -12.56
CA GLU A 375 12.77 -17.31 -13.73
C GLU A 375 11.86 -16.95 -14.92
N ASP A 376 10.84 -17.76 -15.20
CA ASP A 376 9.85 -17.49 -16.25
C ASP A 376 9.10 -16.18 -15.98
N VAL A 377 8.66 -15.98 -14.73
CA VAL A 377 8.00 -14.73 -14.32
C VAL A 377 8.95 -13.54 -14.45
N GLN A 378 10.20 -13.67 -14.00
CA GLN A 378 11.19 -12.61 -14.16
C GLN A 378 11.37 -12.22 -15.63
N ALA A 379 11.56 -13.19 -16.52
CA ALA A 379 11.72 -12.96 -17.95
C ALA A 379 10.49 -12.25 -18.56
N ALA A 380 9.28 -12.70 -18.19
CA ALA A 380 8.04 -12.08 -18.64
C ALA A 380 7.88 -10.63 -18.16
N LEU A 381 8.18 -10.35 -16.89
CA LEU A 381 8.10 -8.99 -16.34
C LEU A 381 9.11 -8.05 -17.02
N VAL A 382 10.34 -8.51 -17.28
CA VAL A 382 11.34 -7.73 -18.03
C VAL A 382 10.85 -7.41 -19.45
N ALA A 383 10.27 -8.40 -20.15
CA ALA A 383 9.72 -8.19 -21.48
C ALA A 383 8.55 -7.19 -21.50
N LEU A 384 7.62 -7.30 -20.53
CA LEU A 384 6.47 -6.39 -20.40
C LEU A 384 6.90 -4.93 -20.21
N ILE A 385 7.91 -4.71 -19.36
CA ILE A 385 8.44 -3.38 -19.09
C ILE A 385 9.17 -2.82 -20.31
N GLY A 386 9.84 -3.66 -21.10
CA GLY A 386 10.42 -3.27 -22.39
C GLY A 386 9.37 -2.82 -23.43
N GLN A 387 8.19 -3.45 -23.47
CA GLN A 387 7.13 -3.15 -24.45
C GLN A 387 6.40 -1.81 -24.22
N GLU A 388 6.44 -1.23 -23.00
CA GLU A 388 5.90 0.12 -22.73
C GLU A 388 6.46 1.14 -23.73
N GLU A 389 7.72 0.95 -24.12
CA GLU A 389 8.45 1.87 -24.99
C GLU A 389 8.06 1.78 -26.45
N GLN A 390 7.78 0.60 -27.00
CA GLN A 390 7.39 0.52 -28.42
C GLN A 390 6.06 1.23 -28.63
N THR A 391 5.12 1.07 -27.70
CA THR A 391 3.80 1.70 -27.81
C THR A 391 3.86 3.22 -27.64
N LEU A 392 4.64 3.73 -26.66
CA LEU A 392 4.87 5.17 -26.48
C LEU A 392 5.73 5.78 -27.61
N ALA A 393 6.76 5.09 -28.09
CA ALA A 393 7.61 5.56 -29.19
C ALA A 393 6.84 5.59 -30.52
N ILE A 394 6.01 4.58 -30.80
CA ILE A 394 5.11 4.57 -31.97
C ILE A 394 4.10 5.72 -31.85
N SER A 395 3.50 5.93 -30.68
CA SER A 395 2.56 7.03 -30.43
C SER A 395 3.20 8.41 -30.65
N LEU A 396 4.40 8.65 -30.09
CA LEU A 396 5.15 9.90 -30.29
C LEU A 396 5.63 10.09 -31.75
N THR A 397 5.97 9.01 -32.44
CA THR A 397 6.37 9.05 -33.86
C THR A 397 5.17 9.33 -34.78
N ASN A 398 3.99 8.80 -34.44
CA ASN A 398 2.74 9.08 -35.15
C ASN A 398 2.25 10.51 -34.89
N CYS A 399 2.41 11.03 -33.66
CA CYS A 399 2.10 12.42 -33.34
C CYS A 399 3.03 13.41 -34.07
N LYS A 400 4.32 13.08 -34.21
CA LYS A 400 5.27 13.88 -35.02
C LYS A 400 4.97 13.83 -36.52
N ARG A 401 4.60 12.67 -37.08
CA ARG A 401 4.19 12.56 -38.49
C ARG A 401 2.87 13.30 -38.78
N GLY A 402 1.89 13.23 -37.88
CA GLY A 402 0.64 13.99 -38.00
C GLY A 402 0.83 15.52 -37.94
N GLY A 403 1.84 15.99 -37.21
CA GLY A 403 2.22 17.41 -37.17
C GLY A 403 2.97 17.93 -38.41
N GLU A 404 3.72 17.05 -39.10
CA GLU A 404 4.41 17.40 -40.36
C GLU A 404 3.45 17.44 -41.55
N ASP A 405 2.41 16.59 -41.58
CA ASP A 405 1.39 16.60 -42.63
C ASP A 405 0.47 17.84 -42.53
N TYR A 406 0.24 18.37 -41.33
CA TYR A 406 -0.50 19.64 -41.13
C TYR A 406 0.28 20.88 -41.62
N ASN A 407 1.62 20.86 -41.56
CA ASN A 407 2.47 21.96 -42.02
C ASN A 407 2.77 21.93 -43.54
N LYS A 408 2.51 20.81 -44.22
CA LYS A 408 2.55 20.75 -45.70
C LYS A 408 1.24 21.17 -46.35
N ALA A 409 0.10 20.92 -45.70
CA ALA A 409 -1.21 21.32 -46.23
C ALA A 409 -1.46 22.85 -46.17
N SER A 410 -0.79 23.58 -45.27
CA SER A 410 -0.94 25.04 -45.13
C SER A 410 -0.07 25.88 -46.07
N ARG A 411 0.78 25.27 -46.91
CA ARG A 411 1.67 25.96 -47.87
C ARG A 411 1.27 25.83 -49.35
N ILE A 412 0.11 25.26 -49.66
CA ILE A 412 -0.38 25.10 -51.05
C ILE A 412 -1.66 25.94 -51.31
N GLY A 413 -1.94 26.93 -50.46
CA GLY A 413 -3.13 27.78 -50.56
C GLY A 413 -2.83 29.28 -50.58
N SER A 414 -1.88 29.71 -51.39
CA SER A 414 -1.66 31.14 -51.67
C SER A 414 -0.89 31.33 -52.98
N HIS A 415 -1.58 31.08 -54.09
CA HIS A 415 -1.32 31.72 -55.37
C HIS A 415 -2.62 32.12 -56.04
#